data_AF-A0A2M7KN58-F1
#
_entry.id   AF-A0A2M7KN58-F1
#
_cell.length_a   1.000
_cell.length_b   1.000
_cell.length_c   1.000
_cell.angle_alpha   90.00
_cell.angle_beta   90.00
_cell.angle_gamma   90.00
#
_symmetry.space_group_name_H-M   'P 1'
#
loop_
_entity.id
_entity.type
_entity.pdbx_description
1 polymer ?
#
loop_
_entity_poly.entity_id
_entity_poly.type
_entity_poly.pdbx_seq_one_letter_code
_entity_poly.pdbx_strand_id
1 'polypeptide(L)'
;MTQPGADEVYEQLAAALDGLPNGFPRTPSNVEIPLLRRIFSPAEASLAACLTGNRESVETLAGRAWIPAAGLRKRLLAMAKRGLVWFDKEAGEPRFRLAPFVVGIYEAQLENMDHELAHLFEH
;
A
#
# COMPACT_ATOMS: atom_id res chain seq x y z
N MET A 1 -15.03 -8.46 -17.86
CA MET A 1 -13.88 -7.89 -17.13
C MET A 1 -14.45 -7.10 -15.97
N THR A 2 -14.73 -7.78 -14.87
CA THR A 2 -15.36 -7.18 -13.68
C THR A 2 -14.28 -6.36 -12.97
N GLN A 3 -14.50 -5.05 -12.83
CA GLN A 3 -13.73 -4.28 -11.87
C GLN A 3 -14.01 -4.89 -10.49
N PRO A 4 -12.99 -5.37 -9.75
CA PRO A 4 -13.22 -5.84 -8.40
C PRO A 4 -13.88 -4.72 -7.60
N GLY A 5 -14.88 -5.07 -6.78
CA GLY A 5 -15.48 -4.12 -5.84
C GLY A 5 -14.39 -3.49 -4.99
N ALA A 6 -14.62 -2.27 -4.50
CA ALA A 6 -13.61 -1.57 -3.70
C ALA A 6 -13.11 -2.45 -2.54
N ASP A 7 -14.01 -3.20 -1.88
CA ASP A 7 -13.69 -4.17 -0.83
C ASP A 7 -12.70 -5.25 -1.28
N GLU A 8 -12.92 -5.88 -2.43
CA GLU A 8 -12.06 -6.95 -2.97
C GLU A 8 -10.62 -6.46 -3.22
N VAL A 9 -10.46 -5.20 -3.62
CA VAL A 9 -9.13 -4.60 -3.84
C VAL A 9 -8.37 -4.48 -2.51
N TYR A 10 -9.05 -4.08 -1.44
CA TYR A 10 -8.44 -4.00 -0.12
C TYR A 10 -8.18 -5.39 0.48
N GLU A 11 -9.02 -6.37 0.17
CA GLU A 11 -8.77 -7.76 0.57
C GLU A 11 -7.55 -8.36 -0.13
N GLN A 12 -7.37 -8.08 -1.42
CA GLN A 12 -6.16 -8.48 -2.14
C GLN A 12 -4.91 -7.81 -1.56
N LEU A 13 -5.02 -6.54 -1.17
CA LEU A 13 -3.93 -5.83 -0.49
C LEU A 13 -3.63 -6.47 0.88
N ALA A 14 -4.65 -6.76 1.68
CA ALA A 14 -4.49 -7.41 2.98
C ALA A 14 -3.84 -8.79 2.82
N ALA A 15 -4.24 -9.58 1.83
CA ALA A 15 -3.61 -10.88 1.53
C ALA A 15 -2.15 -10.73 1.07
N ALA A 16 -1.83 -9.72 0.27
CA ALA A 16 -0.46 -9.44 -0.14
C ALA A 16 0.43 -9.03 1.05
N LEU A 17 -0.15 -8.32 2.02
CA LEU A 17 0.51 -7.94 3.26
C LEU A 17 0.67 -9.11 4.24
N ASP A 18 -0.33 -10.00 4.34
CA ASP A 18 -0.30 -11.22 5.16
C ASP A 18 0.82 -12.17 4.73
N GLY A 19 1.10 -12.25 3.42
CA GLY A 19 2.20 -13.06 2.87
C GLY A 19 3.62 -12.55 3.16
N LEU A 20 3.78 -11.44 3.89
CA LEU A 20 5.09 -10.90 4.24
C LEU A 20 5.62 -11.53 5.55
N PRO A 21 6.95 -11.73 5.70
CA PRO A 21 7.54 -12.29 6.92
C PRO A 21 7.35 -11.42 8.18
N ASN A 22 7.05 -10.13 8.01
CA ASN A 22 6.59 -9.21 9.07
C ASN A 22 5.26 -8.56 8.65
N GLY A 23 4.39 -9.41 8.10
CA GLY A 23 3.17 -9.04 7.42
C GLY A 23 2.04 -8.63 8.33
N PHE A 24 0.97 -8.21 7.68
CA PHE A 24 -0.25 -7.76 8.31
C PHE A 24 -1.11 -8.98 8.66
N PRO A 25 -1.18 -9.40 9.93
CA PRO A 25 -1.95 -10.59 10.29
C PRO A 25 -3.44 -10.31 10.06
N ARG A 26 -4.11 -11.19 9.32
CA ARG A 26 -5.56 -11.11 9.11
C ARG A 26 -6.29 -11.20 10.44
N THR A 27 -7.03 -10.14 10.80
CA THR A 27 -7.85 -10.16 12.02
C THR A 27 -9.25 -10.70 11.71
N PRO A 28 -9.87 -11.50 12.59
CA PRO A 28 -11.22 -12.03 12.37
C PRO A 28 -12.29 -10.93 12.31
N SER A 29 -11.97 -9.71 12.75
CA SER A 29 -12.85 -8.54 12.68
C SER A 29 -12.68 -7.71 11.41
N ASN A 30 -11.75 -8.08 10.51
CA ASN A 30 -11.44 -7.35 9.26
C ASN A 30 -11.24 -5.84 9.48
N VAL A 31 -10.75 -5.41 10.66
CA VAL A 31 -10.59 -3.98 10.99
C VAL A 31 -9.59 -3.29 10.06
N GLU A 32 -8.77 -4.07 9.39
CA GLU A 32 -7.81 -3.68 8.36
C GLU A 32 -8.42 -3.18 7.05
N ILE A 33 -9.59 -3.66 6.63
CA ILE A 33 -10.21 -3.24 5.37
C ILE A 33 -10.69 -1.78 5.42
N PRO A 34 -11.49 -1.34 6.41
CA PRO A 34 -11.88 0.06 6.54
C PRO A 34 -10.67 0.96 6.81
N LEU A 35 -9.59 0.39 7.34
CA LEU A 35 -8.33 1.07 7.57
C LEU A 35 -7.55 1.34 6.29
N LEU A 36 -7.32 0.30 5.50
CA LEU A 36 -6.68 0.41 4.19
C LEU A 36 -7.49 1.35 3.29
N ARG A 37 -8.82 1.43 3.45
CA ARG A 37 -9.68 2.43 2.79
C ARG A 37 -9.38 3.88 3.16
N ARG A 38 -9.02 4.14 4.42
CA ARG A 38 -8.68 5.50 4.88
C ARG A 38 -7.31 5.94 4.37
N ILE A 39 -6.39 4.99 4.20
CA ILE A 39 -5.00 5.27 3.82
C ILE A 39 -4.84 5.23 2.29
N PHE A 40 -5.31 4.16 1.67
CA PHE A 40 -5.13 3.88 0.25
C PHE A 40 -6.41 4.22 -0.51
N SER A 41 -6.25 5.01 -1.56
CA SER A 41 -7.27 5.11 -2.59
C SER A 41 -7.45 3.73 -3.25
N PRO A 42 -8.63 3.39 -3.79
CA PRO A 42 -8.82 2.09 -4.46
C PRO A 42 -7.81 1.85 -5.60
N ALA A 43 -7.38 2.92 -6.28
CA ALA A 43 -6.33 2.85 -7.29
C ALA A 43 -4.92 2.57 -6.73
N GLU A 44 -4.62 3.08 -5.53
CA GLU A 44 -3.35 2.80 -4.83
C GLU A 44 -3.37 1.40 -4.23
N ALA A 45 -4.50 0.98 -3.66
CA ALA A 45 -4.67 -0.35 -3.07
C ALA A 45 -4.52 -1.46 -4.12
N SER A 46 -5.11 -1.28 -5.30
CA SER A 46 -4.94 -2.23 -6.41
C SER A 46 -3.48 -2.33 -6.86
N LEU A 47 -2.77 -1.20 -6.86
CA LEU A 47 -1.36 -1.18 -7.21
C LEU A 47 -0.47 -1.79 -6.12
N ALA A 48 -0.77 -1.50 -4.86
CA ALA A 48 -0.10 -2.06 -3.68
C ALA A 48 -0.35 -3.56 -3.53
N ALA A 49 -1.53 -4.06 -3.93
CA ALA A 49 -1.82 -5.49 -4.00
C ALA A 49 -1.03 -6.20 -5.11
N CYS A 50 -0.65 -5.47 -6.17
CA CYS A 50 0.19 -5.99 -7.25
C CYS A 50 1.67 -6.07 -6.84
N LEU A 51 2.09 -5.14 -5.96
CA LEU A 51 3.39 -5.15 -5.29
C LEU A 51 3.49 -6.31 -4.30
N THR A 52 4.70 -6.80 -4.08
CA THR A 52 4.98 -7.84 -3.09
C THR A 52 6.04 -7.35 -2.12
N GLY A 53 6.36 -8.16 -1.11
CA GLY A 53 7.47 -7.91 -0.19
C GLY A 53 8.83 -7.88 -0.87
N ASN A 54 8.90 -8.37 -2.10
CA ASN A 54 10.11 -8.35 -2.89
C ASN A 54 10.32 -7.00 -3.57
N ARG A 55 11.60 -6.65 -3.71
CA ARG A 55 12.04 -5.49 -4.46
C ARG A 55 11.94 -5.79 -5.94
N GLU A 56 10.94 -5.20 -6.58
CA GLU A 56 10.65 -5.37 -8.00
C GLU A 56 10.95 -4.09 -8.77
N SER A 57 11.49 -4.21 -9.99
CA SER A 57 11.68 -3.06 -10.88
C SER A 57 10.32 -2.54 -11.38
N VAL A 58 10.27 -1.23 -11.70
CA VAL A 58 9.06 -0.60 -12.29
C VAL A 58 8.64 -1.32 -13.57
N GLU A 59 9.57 -1.84 -14.36
CA GLU A 59 9.29 -2.55 -15.60
C GLU A 59 8.55 -3.87 -15.35
N THR A 60 8.99 -4.66 -14.37
CA THR A 60 8.31 -5.89 -13.95
C THR A 60 6.90 -5.60 -13.44
N LEU A 61 6.77 -4.59 -12.59
CA LEU A 61 5.49 -4.16 -12.05
C LEU A 61 4.58 -3.59 -13.14
N ALA A 62 5.12 -2.90 -14.14
CA ALA A 62 4.38 -2.38 -15.28
C ALA A 62 3.78 -3.51 -16.13
N GLY A 63 4.57 -4.57 -16.36
CA GLY A 63 4.10 -5.78 -17.04
C GLY A 63 3.00 -6.51 -16.26
N ARG A 64 3.14 -6.60 -14.93
CA ARG A 64 2.15 -7.27 -14.06
C ARG A 64 0.87 -6.46 -13.85
N ALA A 65 0.99 -5.14 -13.74
CA ALA A 65 -0.15 -4.25 -13.53
C ALA A 65 -0.81 -3.82 -14.86
N TRP A 66 -0.22 -4.14 -16.02
CA TRP A 66 -0.61 -3.61 -17.33
C TRP A 66 -0.68 -2.07 -17.36
N ILE A 67 0.19 -1.40 -16.59
CA ILE A 67 0.28 0.08 -16.51
C ILE A 67 1.61 0.51 -17.13
N PRO A 68 1.66 1.58 -17.95
CA PRO A 68 2.92 2.08 -18.49
C PRO A 68 3.90 2.49 -17.38
N ALA A 69 5.16 2.06 -17.49
CA ALA A 69 6.21 2.28 -16.50
C ALA A 69 6.35 3.75 -16.06
N ALA A 70 6.17 4.70 -16.99
CA ALA A 70 6.22 6.14 -16.68
C ALA A 70 5.11 6.59 -15.72
N GLY A 71 3.88 6.10 -15.93
CA GLY A 71 2.74 6.40 -15.07
C GLY A 71 2.82 5.66 -13.73
N LEU A 72 3.31 4.42 -13.77
CA LEU A 72 3.52 3.59 -12.61
C LEU A 72 4.57 4.19 -11.66
N ARG A 73 5.72 4.62 -12.19
CA ARG A 73 6.79 5.25 -11.41
C ARG A 73 6.29 6.47 -10.64
N LYS A 74 5.48 7.33 -11.27
CA LYS A 74 4.88 8.50 -10.60
C LYS A 74 4.00 8.10 -9.42
N ARG A 75 3.16 7.08 -9.58
CA ARG A 75 2.30 6.56 -8.51
C ARG A 75 3.11 5.94 -7.37
N LEU A 76 4.12 5.14 -7.71
CA LEU A 76 5.04 4.55 -6.73
C LEU A 76 5.80 5.61 -5.93
N LEU A 77 6.28 6.67 -6.59
CA LEU A 77 6.92 7.80 -5.90
C LEU A 77 5.95 8.56 -4.99
N ALA A 78 4.69 8.76 -5.41
CA ALA A 78 3.68 9.39 -4.57
C ALA A 78 3.39 8.54 -3.32
N MET A 79 3.26 7.22 -3.48
CA MET A 79 3.08 6.29 -2.35
C MET A 79 4.33 6.24 -1.46
N ALA A 80 5.53 6.33 -2.04
CA ALA A 80 6.78 6.38 -1.28
C ALA A 80 6.86 7.64 -0.42
N LYS A 81 6.42 8.78 -0.95
CA LYS A 81 6.34 10.05 -0.21
C LYS A 81 5.39 9.95 0.99
N ARG A 82 4.36 9.11 0.90
CA ARG A 82 3.42 8.81 1.98
C ARG A 82 3.90 7.70 2.93
N GLY A 83 5.05 7.10 2.67
CA GLY A 83 5.61 6.00 3.47
C GLY A 83 4.97 4.62 3.22
N LEU A 84 4.14 4.47 2.18
CA LEU A 84 3.38 3.23 1.91
C LEU A 84 4.19 2.19 1.14
N VAL A 85 5.15 2.63 0.34
CA VAL A 85 6.08 1.77 -0.41
C VAL A 85 7.50 2.24 -0.15
N TRP A 86 8.41 1.29 -0.08
CA TRP A 86 9.84 1.59 -0.02
C TRP A 86 10.44 1.40 -1.39
N PHE A 87 11.41 2.25 -1.72
CA PHE A 87 12.19 2.10 -2.92
C PHE A 87 13.68 2.12 -2.56
N ASP A 88 14.44 1.34 -3.30
CA ASP A 88 15.90 1.28 -3.18
C ASP A 88 16.51 1.28 -4.58
N LYS A 89 17.77 1.67 -4.70
CA LYS A 89 18.50 1.60 -5.97
C LYS A 89 19.36 0.36 -5.94
N GLU A 90 18.89 -0.69 -6.60
CA GLU A 90 19.63 -1.95 -6.71
C GLU A 90 20.10 -2.13 -8.16
N ALA A 91 21.39 -2.40 -8.36
CA ALA A 91 22.01 -2.55 -9.69
C ALA A 91 21.82 -1.35 -10.65
N GLY A 92 21.63 -0.14 -10.11
CA GLY A 92 21.43 1.09 -10.91
C GLY A 92 19.98 1.36 -11.29
N GLU A 93 19.05 0.46 -10.95
CA GLU A 93 17.62 0.61 -11.20
C GLU A 93 16.84 0.85 -9.91
N PRO A 94 15.82 1.73 -9.92
CA PRO A 94 14.94 1.93 -8.78
C PRO A 94 14.00 0.74 -8.65
N ARG A 95 14.18 -0.04 -7.58
CA ARG A 95 13.30 -1.14 -7.20
C ARG A 95 12.36 -0.71 -6.10
N PHE A 96 11.12 -1.14 -6.20
CA PHE A 96 10.05 -0.81 -5.28
C PHE A 96 9.59 -2.07 -4.57
N ARG A 97 9.28 -1.94 -3.29
CA ARG A 97 8.66 -3.00 -2.50
C ARG A 97 7.57 -2.42 -1.62
N LEU A 98 6.63 -3.27 -1.25
CA LEU A 98 5.65 -2.90 -0.24
C LEU A 98 6.36 -2.70 1.11
N ALA A 99 6.04 -1.61 1.81
CA ALA A 99 6.61 -1.38 3.13
C ALA A 99 6.06 -2.43 4.11
N PRO A 100 6.89 -3.00 5.01
CA PRO A 100 6.41 -3.92 6.03
C PRO A 100 5.43 -3.18 6.95
N PHE A 101 4.20 -3.70 7.04
CA PHE A 101 3.10 -3.01 7.71
C PHE A 101 2.94 -3.56 9.13
N VAL A 102 3.69 -2.99 10.07
CA VAL A 102 3.65 -3.40 11.49
C VAL A 102 2.41 -2.81 12.15
N VAL A 103 1.43 -3.67 12.47
CA VAL A 103 0.13 -3.28 13.06
C VAL A 103 0.28 -2.38 14.29
N GLY A 104 1.23 -2.65 15.20
CA GLY A 104 1.39 -1.86 16.42
C GLY A 104 1.95 -0.43 16.19
N ILE A 105 2.78 -0.23 15.16
CA ILE A 105 3.18 1.13 14.75
C ILE A 105 2.00 1.83 14.09
N TYR A 106 1.16 1.06 13.40
CA TYR A 106 0.00 1.60 12.72
C TYR A 106 -1.09 2.06 13.69
N GLU A 107 -1.47 1.26 14.70
CA GLU A 107 -2.43 1.67 15.74
C GLU A 107 -2.01 3.00 16.39
N ALA A 108 -0.72 3.12 16.74
CA ALA A 108 -0.16 4.36 17.30
C ALA A 108 -0.17 5.53 16.30
N GLN A 109 0.06 5.29 15.00
CA GLN A 109 -0.04 6.33 13.97
C GLN A 109 -1.50 6.69 13.66
N LEU A 110 -2.44 5.77 13.83
CA LEU A 110 -3.87 5.97 13.64
C LEU A 110 -4.43 6.88 14.74
N GLU A 111 -4.10 6.60 16.00
CA GLU A 111 -4.45 7.46 17.13
C GLU A 111 -3.87 8.87 16.94
N ASN A 112 -2.63 8.95 16.46
CA ASN A 112 -1.98 10.23 16.21
C ASN A 112 -2.58 10.96 14.98
N MET A 113 -2.97 10.22 13.94
CA MET A 113 -3.58 10.79 12.73
C MET A 113 -5.03 11.20 12.97
N ASP A 114 -5.79 10.50 13.81
CA ASP A 114 -7.11 10.93 14.27
C ASP A 114 -7.01 12.23 15.10
N HIS A 115 -6.01 12.32 15.98
CA HIS A 115 -5.68 13.55 16.71
C HIS A 115 -5.26 14.71 15.78
N GLU A 116 -4.42 14.46 14.77
CA GLU A 116 -3.98 15.49 13.84
C GLU A 116 -5.13 15.97 12.93
N LEU A 117 -6.03 15.05 12.54
CA LEU A 117 -7.24 15.38 11.80
C LEU A 117 -8.22 16.17 12.66
N ALA A 118 -8.40 15.80 13.94
CA ALA A 118 -9.24 16.54 14.89
C ALA A 118 -8.79 17.99 15.02
N HIS A 119 -7.47 18.23 15.08
CA HIS A 119 -6.89 19.57 15.11
C HIS A 119 -7.04 20.37 13.80
N LEU A 120 -7.28 19.70 12.66
CA LEU A 120 -7.47 20.37 11.37
C LEU A 120 -8.91 20.88 11.17
N PHE A 121 -9.87 20.39 11.95
CA PHE A 121 -11.28 20.78 11.91
C PHE A 121 -11.71 21.71 13.06
N GLU A 122 -10.82 22.03 13.99
CA GLU A 122 -11.02 23.14 14.92
C GLU A 122 -10.62 24.47 14.26
N HIS A 123 -11.58 25.11 13.58
CA HIS A 123 -11.50 26.54 13.28
C HIS A 123 -12.86 27.24 13.31
#